data_AF-A0A078JRI8-F1
#
_entry.id   AF-A0A078JRI8-F1
#
_cell.length_a   1.000
_cell.length_b   1.000
_cell.length_c   1.000
_cell.angle_alpha   90.00
_cell.angle_beta   90.00
_cell.angle_gamma   90.00
#
_symmetry.space_group_name_H-M   'P 1'
#
loop_
_entity.id
_entity.type
_entity.pdbx_description
1 polymer ?
#
loop_
_entity_poly.entity_id
_entity_poly.type
_entity_poly.pdbx_seq_one_letter_code
_entity_poly.pdbx_strand_id
1 'polypeptide(L)'
;MSFIFSGILTPIPAFGFLFDNEEVKGPVIQYLIRPEECLKKFHPIDLEKLQFIGDSLNILRQEVEEHAKVLGFVGAPWTLHQLY
;
A
#
# COMPACT_ATOMS: atom_id res chain seq x y z
N MET A 1 -15.61 12.87 11.64
CA MET A 1 -15.31 11.42 11.54
C MET A 1 -14.28 11.26 10.43
N SER A 2 -13.01 11.45 10.75
CA SER A 2 -11.89 11.34 9.80
C SER A 2 -11.46 9.87 9.74
N PHE A 3 -11.56 9.22 8.58
CA PHE A 3 -10.97 7.91 8.33
C PHE A 3 -9.90 8.09 7.25
N ILE A 4 -8.70 7.55 7.48
CA ILE A 4 -7.73 7.39 6.39
C ILE A 4 -7.95 6.03 5.75
N PHE A 5 -8.36 6.07 4.49
CA PHE A 5 -8.46 4.90 3.64
C PHE A 5 -7.11 4.68 2.95
N SER A 6 -6.22 3.95 3.62
CA SER A 6 -5.07 3.33 2.95
C SER A 6 -5.48 1.93 2.52
N GLY A 7 -5.48 1.66 1.21
CA GLY A 7 -5.72 0.30 0.72
C GLY A 7 -4.62 -0.66 1.20
N ILE A 8 -4.91 -1.96 1.27
CA ILE A 8 -3.88 -2.97 1.59
C ILE A 8 -2.71 -2.98 0.58
N LEU A 9 -2.92 -2.37 -0.60
CA LEU A 9 -1.96 -2.29 -1.71
C LEU A 9 -1.05 -1.07 -1.69
N THR A 10 -1.23 -0.15 -0.74
CA THR A 10 -0.35 1.02 -0.60
C THR A 10 1.15 0.69 -0.58
N PRO A 11 1.62 -0.47 -0.08
CA PRO A 11 3.03 -0.85 -0.16
C PRO A 11 3.54 -1.24 -1.55
N ILE A 12 2.66 -1.56 -2.52
CA ILE A 12 3.05 -2.12 -3.82
C ILE A 12 4.04 -1.21 -4.60
N PRO A 13 3.86 0.13 -4.65
CA PRO A 13 4.83 1.06 -5.22
C PRO A 13 6.21 1.06 -4.55
N ALA A 14 6.27 0.71 -3.26
CA ALA A 14 7.54 0.58 -2.52
C ALA A 14 8.29 -0.73 -2.86
N PHE A 15 7.62 -1.70 -3.49
CA PHE A 15 8.23 -2.93 -4.03
C PHE A 15 8.60 -2.82 -5.52
N GLY A 16 8.33 -1.67 -6.16
CA GLY A 16 8.69 -1.41 -7.56
C GLY A 16 7.56 -1.61 -8.58
N PHE A 17 6.33 -1.83 -8.12
CA PHE A 17 5.16 -2.04 -8.97
C PHE A 17 4.16 -0.90 -8.86
N LEU A 18 3.59 -0.51 -10.00
CA LEU A 18 2.49 0.45 -10.03
C LEU A 18 1.17 -0.31 -10.17
N PHE A 19 0.13 0.26 -9.60
CA PHE A 19 -1.24 -0.22 -9.75
C PHE A 19 -2.15 0.97 -10.01
N ASP A 20 -3.15 0.75 -10.85
CA ASP A 20 -4.18 1.73 -11.18
C ASP A 20 -5.47 1.32 -10.50
N ASN A 21 -6.29 2.28 -10.08
CA ASN A 21 -7.65 1.98 -9.62
C ASN A 21 -8.62 2.18 -10.78
N GLU A 22 -9.11 1.08 -11.36
CA GLU A 22 -10.17 1.11 -12.36
C GLU A 22 -11.54 1.22 -11.67
N GLU A 23 -12.41 2.11 -12.16
CA GLU A 23 -13.70 2.43 -11.54
C GLU A 23 -14.61 1.22 -11.30
N VAL A 24 -14.57 0.22 -12.19
CA VAL A 24 -15.41 -0.98 -12.14
C VAL A 24 -14.69 -2.19 -11.53
N LYS A 25 -13.37 -2.28 -11.70
CA LYS A 25 -12.59 -3.47 -11.31
C LYS A 25 -11.80 -3.31 -10.00
N GLY A 26 -11.71 -2.08 -9.49
CA GLY A 26 -10.84 -1.77 -8.35
C GLY A 26 -9.37 -1.73 -8.75
N PRO A 27 -8.43 -2.05 -7.84
CA PRO A 27 -7.00 -1.96 -8.11
C PRO A 27 -6.54 -3.03 -9.10
N VAL A 28 -5.91 -2.59 -10.19
CA VAL A 28 -5.33 -3.40 -11.25
C VAL A 28 -3.82 -3.18 -11.26
N ILE A 29 -3.05 -4.24 -11.02
CA ILE A 29 -1.60 -4.20 -11.09
C ILE A 29 -1.18 -4.47 -12.54
N GLN A 30 -0.33 -3.61 -13.10
CA GLN A 30 0.19 -3.81 -14.45
C GLN A 30 1.30 -4.86 -14.45
N TYR A 31 0.96 -6.08 -14.88
CA TYR A 31 1.94 -7.13 -15.10
C TYR A 31 2.66 -6.95 -16.43
N LEU A 32 3.98 -7.18 -16.41
CA LEU A 32 4.71 -7.40 -17.65
C LEU A 32 4.32 -8.77 -18.20
N ILE A 33 4.20 -8.86 -19.52
CA ILE A 33 3.87 -10.10 -20.24
C ILE A 33 4.93 -11.20 -19.96
N ARG A 34 6.08 -10.82 -19.39
CA ARG A 34 7.25 -11.66 -19.13
C ARG A 34 7.57 -11.74 -17.63
N PRO A 35 7.41 -12.90 -16.99
CA PRO A 35 7.69 -13.09 -15.56
C PRO A 35 9.13 -12.71 -15.16
N GLU A 36 10.11 -12.98 -16.02
CA GLU A 36 11.51 -12.65 -15.79
C GLU A 36 11.77 -11.13 -15.73
N GLU A 37 10.96 -10.32 -16.42
CA GLU A 37 11.07 -8.86 -16.35
C GLU A 37 10.39 -8.32 -15.09
N CYS A 38 9.30 -8.95 -14.64
CA CYS A 38 8.67 -8.64 -13.35
C CYS A 38 9.65 -8.87 -12.19
N LEU A 39 10.38 -9.99 -12.19
CA LEU A 39 11.38 -10.29 -11.16
C LEU A 39 12.51 -9.26 -11.10
N LYS A 40 12.89 -8.65 -12.24
CA LYS A 40 13.90 -7.59 -12.29
C LYS A 40 13.42 -6.26 -11.70
N LYS A 41 12.10 -6.03 -11.66
CA LYS A 41 11.52 -4.82 -11.05
C LYS A 41 11.42 -4.92 -9.52
N PHE A 42 11.36 -6.13 -8.98
CA PHE A 42 11.40 -6.33 -7.54
C PHE A 42 12.71 -5.80 -6.97
N HIS A 43 12.58 -4.97 -5.95
CA HIS A 43 13.69 -4.50 -5.14
C HIS A 43 13.32 -4.57 -3.66
N PRO A 44 14.31 -4.54 -2.74
CA PRO A 44 14.04 -4.35 -1.32
C PRO A 44 13.13 -3.14 -1.10
N ILE A 45 12.25 -3.23 -0.10
CA ILE A 45 11.24 -2.20 0.15
C ILE A 45 11.88 -0.81 0.30
N ASP A 46 11.39 0.14 -0.49
CA ASP A 46 11.78 1.55 -0.40
C ASP A 46 10.90 2.25 0.64
N LEU A 47 11.44 2.41 1.85
CA LEU A 47 10.71 2.99 2.98
C LEU A 47 10.40 4.48 2.80
N GLU A 48 11.17 5.21 1.98
CA GLU A 48 10.93 6.63 1.73
C GLU A 48 9.57 6.83 1.04
N LYS A 49 9.19 5.91 0.14
CA LYS A 49 7.87 5.89 -0.51
C LYS A 49 6.71 5.61 0.45
N LEU A 50 6.98 5.15 1.68
CA LEU A 50 5.95 4.85 2.69
C LEU A 50 5.88 5.91 3.79
N GLN A 51 6.76 6.90 3.78
CA GLN A 51 6.84 7.93 4.83
C GLN A 51 5.50 8.65 5.05
N PHE A 52 4.78 8.95 3.97
CA PHE A 52 3.47 9.62 4.04
C PHE A 52 2.43 8.84 4.85
N ILE A 53 2.53 7.52 4.92
CA ILE A 53 1.65 6.67 5.73
C ILE A 53 1.92 6.93 7.22
N GLY A 54 3.21 6.97 7.60
CA GLY A 54 3.60 7.30 8.97
C GLY A 54 3.16 8.70 9.39
N ASP A 55 3.36 9.68 8.51
CA ASP A 55 2.94 11.07 8.75
C ASP A 55 1.42 11.17 8.91
N SER A 56 0.67 10.48 8.06
CA SER A 56 -0.80 10.39 8.12
C SER A 56 -1.29 9.75 9.42
N LEU A 57 -0.66 8.66 9.86
CA LEU A 57 -0.99 7.99 11.12
C LEU A 57 -0.68 8.89 12.33
N ASN A 58 0.40 9.67 12.28
CA ASN A 58 0.74 10.63 13.33
C ASN A 58 -0.29 11.76 13.45
N ILE A 59 -0.73 12.31 12.31
CA ILE A 59 -1.80 13.33 12.28
C ILE A 59 -3.08 12.75 12.90
N LEU A 60 -3.50 11.57 12.46
CA LEU A 60 -4.68 10.90 13.02
C LEU A 60 -4.55 10.65 14.52
N ARG A 61 -3.36 10.22 14.98
CA ARG A 61 -3.10 9.96 16.39
C ARG A 61 -3.26 11.22 17.23
N GLN A 62 -2.87 12.37 16.68
CA GLN A 62 -3.06 13.69 17.30
C GLN A 62 -4.53 14.11 17.28
N GLU A 63 -5.27 13.90 16.19
CA GLU A 63 -6.69 14.26 16.11
C GLU A 63 -7.59 13.46 17.07
N VAL A 64 -7.32 12.17 17.26
CA VAL A 64 -8.19 11.30 18.07
C VAL A 64 -7.84 11.31 19.57
N GLU A 65 -6.66 11.81 19.94
CA GLU A 65 -6.15 11.90 21.32
C GLU A 65 -6.49 10.66 22.19
N GLU A 66 -7.25 10.81 23.27
CA GLU A 66 -7.67 9.69 24.13
C GLU A 66 -9.04 9.12 23.77
N HIS A 67 -9.73 9.73 22.79
CA HIS A 67 -11.11 9.40 22.42
C HIS A 67 -11.19 8.12 21.57
N ALA A 68 -10.11 7.73 20.89
CA ALA A 68 -10.03 6.49 20.13
C ALA A 68 -8.58 5.97 20.00
N LYS A 69 -8.45 4.75 19.48
CA LYS A 69 -7.16 4.16 19.09
C LYS A 69 -6.99 4.21 17.57
N VAL A 70 -5.77 4.52 17.12
CA VAL A 70 -5.39 4.42 15.71
C VAL A 70 -4.85 3.01 15.45
N LEU A 71 -5.42 2.31 14.47
CA LEU A 71 -4.98 0.99 14.05
C LEU A 71 -4.38 1.07 12.64
N GLY A 72 -3.08 0.76 12.52
CA GLY A 72 -2.43 0.53 11.23
C GLY A 72 -2.60 -0.92 10.80
N PHE A 73 -2.76 -1.15 9.49
CA PHE A 73 -2.83 -2.49 8.91
C PHE A 73 -2.08 -2.54 7.58
N VAL A 74 -1.64 -3.74 7.21
CA VAL A 74 -0.99 -4.03 5.93
C VAL A 74 -1.42 -5.41 5.43
N GLY A 75 -1.49 -5.59 4.12
CA GLY A 75 -1.75 -6.90 3.53
C GLY A 75 -0.65 -7.91 3.89
N ALA A 76 -1.04 -9.14 4.22
CA ALA A 76 -0.07 -10.22 4.45
C ALA A 76 0.72 -10.51 3.15
N PRO A 77 1.98 -10.98 3.23
CA PRO A 77 2.79 -11.26 2.05
C PRO A 77 2.10 -12.19 1.04
N TRP A 78 1.38 -13.22 1.51
CA TRP A 78 0.60 -14.12 0.65
C TRP A 78 -0.64 -13.49 0.02
N THR A 79 -1.24 -12.48 0.66
CA THR A 79 -2.38 -11.76 0.07
C THR A 79 -1.91 -10.77 -0.98
N LEU A 80 -0.76 -10.13 -0.75
CA LEU A 80 -0.10 -9.36 -1.79
C LEU A 80 0.27 -10.31 -2.95
N HIS A 81 0.85 -11.49 -2.62
CA HIS A 81 0.89 -12.77 -3.36
C HIS A 81 0.03 -12.89 -4.61
N GLN A 82 -1.27 -13.05 -4.32
CA GLN A 82 -2.27 -13.46 -5.28
C GLN A 82 -2.81 -12.32 -6.12
N LEU A 83 -2.38 -11.09 -5.82
CA LEU A 83 -2.62 -9.96 -6.68
C LEU A 83 -1.55 -9.90 -7.78
N TYR A 84 -0.53 -10.77 -7.73
CA TYR A 84 0.42 -11.13 -8.80
C TYR A 84 0.04 -12.25 -9.73
#